data_AF-A0A8H9NXQ9-F1
#
_entry.id   AF-A0A8H9NXQ9-F1
#
_cell.length_a   1.000
_cell.length_b   1.000
_cell.length_c   1.000
_cell.angle_alpha   90.00
_cell.angle_beta   90.00
_cell.angle_gamma   90.00
#
_symmetry.space_group_name_H-M   'P 1'
#
loop_
_entity.id
_entity.type
_entity.pdbx_description
1 polymer ?
#
loop_
_entity_poly.entity_id
_entity_poly.type
_entity_poly.pdbx_seq_one_letter_code
_entity_poly.pdbx_strand_id
1 'polypeptide(L)'
;MRVIFLLSVFILSGCSHMAQDNWSGQDKAQHFIASAMLSAAGNEYAQHQGMSRDRSAMVGLMFSVSLGASKELWDSRPAGSGWSWKDFAWDVAGATTGYTLWQMAHH
;
A
#
# COMPACT_ATOMS: atom_id res chain seq x y z
N MET A 1 11.82 -2.02 23.59
CA MET A 1 10.99 -2.11 22.36
C MET A 1 10.35 -0.77 21.99
N ARG A 2 9.54 -0.13 22.86
CA ARG A 2 8.90 1.17 22.56
C ARG A 2 9.87 2.29 22.17
N VAL A 3 10.99 2.42 22.88
CA VAL A 3 12.01 3.46 22.61
C VAL A 3 12.71 3.22 21.25
N ILE A 4 12.98 1.97 20.88
CA ILE A 4 13.60 1.63 19.60
C ILE A 4 12.67 1.96 18.45
N PHE A 5 11.37 1.67 18.60
CA PHE A 5 10.35 2.02 17.60
C PHE A 5 10.20 3.54 17.42
N LEU A 6 10.19 4.29 18.53
CA LEU A 6 10.13 5.75 18.48
C LEU A 6 11.39 6.36 17.85
N LEU A 7 12.57 5.84 18.18
CA LEU A 7 13.83 6.28 17.58
C LEU A 7 13.89 5.99 16.08
N SER A 8 13.40 4.83 15.64
CA SER A 8 13.35 4.50 14.21
C SER A 8 12.40 5.41 13.45
N VAL A 9 11.22 5.72 14.00
CA VAL A 9 10.30 6.73 13.42
C VAL A 9 10.96 8.11 13.33
N PHE A 10 11.68 8.53 14.37
CA PHE A 10 12.33 9.84 14.43
C PHE A 10 13.52 9.98 13.46
N ILE A 11 14.26 8.88 13.23
CA ILE A 11 15.40 8.86 12.30
C ILE A 11 14.93 8.78 10.84
N LEU A 12 13.80 8.13 10.58
CA LEU A 12 13.23 7.96 9.24
C LEU A 12 12.41 9.16 8.74
N SER A 13 12.17 10.17 9.58
CA SER A 13 11.42 11.40 9.24
C SER A 13 12.33 12.59 8.88
N GLY A 14 13.56 12.32 8.44
CA GLY A 14 14.45 13.34 7.87
C GLY A 14 13.87 13.97 6.60
N CYS A 15 14.15 15.25 6.37
CA CYS A 15 13.66 16.15 5.30
C CYS A 15 13.01 15.51 4.06
N SER A 16 11.83 14.92 4.21
CA SER A 16 10.99 14.45 3.13
C SER A 16 10.15 15.61 2.64
N HIS A 17 10.33 16.02 1.38
CA HIS A 17 9.43 17.01 0.78
C HIS A 17 8.09 16.34 0.44
N MET A 18 6.99 17.07 0.60
CA MET A 18 5.64 16.58 0.33
C MET A 18 5.23 16.91 -1.10
N ALA A 19 4.62 15.93 -1.77
CA ALA A 19 4.02 16.14 -3.07
C ALA A 19 2.83 17.10 -2.98
N GLN A 20 2.71 18.00 -3.96
CA GLN A 20 1.56 18.89 -4.11
C GLN A 20 0.72 18.48 -5.31
N ASP A 21 -0.15 17.50 -5.09
CA ASP A 21 -1.00 16.86 -6.10
C ASP A 21 -2.50 17.06 -5.79
N ASN A 22 -3.38 16.52 -6.63
CA ASN A 22 -4.82 16.59 -6.44
C ASN A 22 -5.40 15.28 -5.89
N TRP A 23 -6.54 15.34 -5.23
CA TRP A 23 -7.25 14.14 -4.74
C TRP A 23 -7.88 13.28 -5.84
N SER A 24 -8.02 13.84 -7.04
CA SER A 24 -8.66 13.20 -8.18
C SER A 24 -7.78 13.32 -9.42
N GLY A 25 -7.82 12.29 -10.27
CA GLY A 25 -7.12 12.28 -11.54
C GLY A 25 -6.87 10.85 -12.01
N GLN A 26 -6.36 10.72 -13.24
CA GLN A 26 -6.00 9.42 -13.81
C GLN A 26 -4.96 8.69 -12.95
N ASP A 27 -3.97 9.41 -12.45
CA ASP A 27 -2.93 8.93 -11.54
C ASP A 27 -3.52 8.25 -10.28
N LYS A 28 -4.50 8.90 -9.62
CA LYS A 28 -5.17 8.34 -8.44
C LYS A 28 -5.98 7.08 -8.75
N ALA A 29 -6.61 7.04 -9.93
CA ALA A 29 -7.29 5.83 -10.40
C ALA A 29 -6.30 4.68 -10.65
N GLN A 30 -5.09 4.99 -11.15
CA GLN A 30 -4.04 3.98 -11.36
C GLN A 30 -3.55 3.42 -10.03
N HIS A 31 -3.30 4.26 -9.02
CA HIS A 31 -2.98 3.85 -7.66
C HIS A 31 -4.03 2.90 -7.08
N PHE A 32 -5.30 3.30 -7.16
CA PHE A 32 -6.42 2.48 -6.68
C PHE A 32 -6.49 1.12 -7.39
N ILE A 33 -6.49 1.09 -8.72
CA ILE A 33 -6.65 -0.14 -9.50
C ILE A 33 -5.45 -1.05 -9.31
N ALA A 34 -4.22 -0.52 -9.40
CA ALA A 34 -3.00 -1.29 -9.22
C ALA A 34 -2.96 -1.93 -7.82
N SER A 35 -3.30 -1.16 -6.78
CA SER A 35 -3.33 -1.68 -5.41
C SER A 35 -4.43 -2.72 -5.19
N ALA A 36 -5.60 -2.54 -5.80
CA ALA A 36 -6.65 -3.56 -5.77
C ALA A 36 -6.20 -4.88 -6.42
N MET A 37 -5.56 -4.80 -7.59
CA MET A 37 -5.03 -5.96 -8.30
C MET A 37 -3.91 -6.64 -7.51
N LEU A 38 -2.97 -5.88 -6.96
CA LEU A 38 -1.86 -6.42 -6.16
C LEU A 38 -2.37 -7.11 -4.90
N SER A 39 -3.38 -6.54 -4.23
CA SER A 39 -3.97 -7.19 -3.06
C SER A 39 -4.67 -8.50 -3.42
N ALA A 40 -5.53 -8.50 -4.44
CA ALA A 40 -6.23 -9.72 -4.87
C ALA A 40 -5.25 -10.80 -5.35
N ALA A 41 -4.24 -10.43 -6.15
CA ALA A 41 -3.22 -11.36 -6.63
C ALA A 41 -2.35 -11.92 -5.50
N GLY A 42 -1.99 -11.09 -4.52
CA GLY A 42 -1.25 -11.53 -3.33
C GLY A 42 -2.06 -12.49 -2.46
N ASN A 43 -3.37 -12.25 -2.33
CA ASN A 43 -4.28 -13.16 -1.61
C ASN A 43 -4.36 -14.51 -2.31
N GLU A 44 -4.58 -14.50 -3.62
CA GLU A 44 -4.65 -15.72 -4.44
C GLU A 44 -3.35 -16.52 -4.37
N TYR A 45 -2.21 -15.84 -4.51
CA TYR A 45 -0.90 -16.45 -4.40
C TYR A 45 -0.71 -17.13 -3.03
N ALA A 46 -1.04 -16.42 -1.94
CA ALA A 46 -0.93 -16.96 -0.59
C ALA A 46 -1.84 -18.19 -0.37
N GLN A 47 -3.06 -18.18 -0.94
CA GLN A 47 -3.96 -19.33 -0.88
C GLN A 47 -3.39 -20.53 -1.64
N HIS A 48 -2.78 -20.32 -2.82
CA HIS A 48 -2.07 -21.37 -3.55
C HIS A 48 -0.86 -21.94 -2.80
N GLN A 49 -0.27 -21.19 -1.87
CA GLN A 49 0.76 -21.70 -0.95
C GLN A 49 0.20 -22.49 0.25
N GLY A 50 -1.10 -22.78 0.26
CA GLY A 50 -1.76 -23.55 1.31
C GLY A 50 -2.06 -22.75 2.58
N MET A 51 -2.01 -21.42 2.53
CA MET A 51 -2.38 -20.58 3.67
C MET A 51 -3.89 -20.58 3.88
N SER A 52 -4.33 -20.46 5.13
CA SER A 52 -5.77 -20.31 5.42
C SER A 52 -6.31 -19.04 4.79
N ARG A 53 -7.58 -19.06 4.40
CA ARG A 53 -8.23 -17.96 3.68
C ARG A 53 -8.05 -16.60 4.36
N ASP A 54 -8.28 -16.51 5.66
CA ASP A 54 -8.13 -15.25 6.42
C ASP A 54 -6.68 -14.74 6.39
N ARG A 55 -5.71 -15.67 6.46
CA ARG A 55 -4.29 -15.33 6.41
C ARG A 55 -3.88 -14.91 5.00
N SER A 56 -4.37 -15.60 3.98
CA SER A 56 -4.16 -15.23 2.58
C SER A 56 -4.69 -13.83 2.29
N ALA A 57 -5.91 -13.53 2.74
CA ALA A 57 -6.53 -12.21 2.59
C ALA A 57 -5.68 -11.10 3.24
N MET A 58 -5.12 -11.37 4.43
CA MET A 58 -4.24 -10.40 5.09
C MET A 58 -2.90 -10.24 4.35
N VAL A 59 -2.35 -11.30 3.78
CA VAL A 59 -1.06 -11.26 3.08
C VAL A 59 -1.10 -10.33 1.87
N GLY A 60 -2.07 -10.48 0.97
CA GLY A 60 -2.13 -9.62 -0.20
C GLY A 60 -2.46 -8.17 0.14
N LEU A 61 -3.34 -7.93 1.12
CA LEU A 61 -3.58 -6.58 1.65
C LEU A 61 -2.28 -5.91 2.12
N MET A 62 -1.55 -6.58 3.02
CA MET A 62 -0.30 -6.04 3.58
C MET A 62 0.79 -5.91 2.51
N PHE A 63 0.85 -6.85 1.57
CA PHE A 63 1.76 -6.79 0.42
C PHE A 63 1.51 -5.54 -0.42
N SER A 64 0.26 -5.29 -0.83
CA SER A 64 -0.09 -4.12 -1.63
C SER A 64 0.19 -2.80 -0.91
N VAL A 65 -0.23 -2.68 0.37
CA VAL A 65 0.01 -1.47 1.17
C VAL A 65 1.50 -1.22 1.37
N SER A 66 2.29 -2.27 1.57
CA SER A 66 3.75 -2.15 1.70
C SER A 66 4.41 -1.65 0.42
N LEU A 67 3.92 -2.08 -0.76
CA LEU A 67 4.41 -1.57 -2.05
C LEU A 67 4.05 -0.09 -2.25
N GLY A 68 2.82 0.32 -1.94
CA GLY A 68 2.41 1.73 -1.98
C GLY A 68 3.28 2.61 -1.07
N ALA A 69 3.45 2.19 0.20
CA ALA A 69 4.34 2.90 1.13
C ALA A 69 5.79 2.96 0.63
N SER A 70 6.29 1.87 0.04
CA SER A 70 7.66 1.82 -0.50
C SER A 70 7.83 2.76 -1.70
N LYS A 71 6.81 2.88 -2.56
CA LYS A 71 6.80 3.82 -3.68
C LYS A 71 6.85 5.27 -3.18
N GLU A 72 6.03 5.63 -2.21
CA GLU A 72 6.02 7.00 -1.66
C GLU A 72 7.32 7.33 -0.89
N LEU A 73 7.91 6.35 -0.19
CA LEU A 73 9.26 6.48 0.39
C LEU A 73 10.31 6.72 -0.70
N TRP A 74 10.20 6.02 -1.82
CA TRP A 74 11.10 6.19 -2.96
C TRP A 74 10.94 7.56 -3.60
N ASP A 75 9.71 8.06 -3.72
CA ASP A 75 9.42 9.38 -4.28
C ASP A 75 9.84 10.52 -3.35
N SER A 76 10.04 10.25 -2.06
CA SER A 76 10.58 11.21 -1.08
C SER A 76 12.07 11.54 -1.27
N ARG A 77 12.77 10.86 -2.19
CA ARG A 77 14.18 11.16 -2.50
C ARG A 77 14.34 12.59 -3.08
N PRO A 78 15.53 13.20 -3.01
CA PRO A 78 15.74 14.58 -3.47
C PRO A 78 15.35 14.86 -4.92
N ALA A 79 15.43 13.85 -5.80
CA ALA A 79 15.06 13.94 -7.21
C ALA A 79 13.63 13.42 -7.51
N GLY A 80 12.86 13.04 -6.49
CA GLY A 80 11.50 12.52 -6.63
C GLY A 80 10.42 13.60 -6.46
N SER A 81 9.16 13.18 -6.59
CA SER A 81 7.98 14.05 -6.46
C SER A 81 7.61 14.40 -5.02
N GLY A 82 8.28 13.81 -4.04
CA GLY A 82 7.90 13.88 -2.64
C GLY A 82 6.84 12.85 -2.28
N TRP A 83 6.63 12.64 -0.98
CA TRP A 83 5.60 11.73 -0.51
C TRP A 83 4.21 12.35 -0.67
N SER A 84 3.30 11.61 -1.30
CA SER A 84 1.89 11.95 -1.42
C SER A 84 1.04 11.11 -0.48
N TRP A 85 0.44 11.77 0.50
CA TRP A 85 -0.62 11.17 1.31
C TRP A 85 -1.87 10.84 0.50
N LYS A 86 -2.07 11.51 -0.64
CA LYS A 86 -3.25 11.28 -1.48
C LYS A 86 -3.09 9.98 -2.25
N ASP A 87 -1.92 9.75 -2.84
CA ASP A 87 -1.58 8.48 -3.48
C ASP A 87 -1.62 7.32 -2.50
N PHE A 88 -0.96 7.47 -1.35
CA PHE A 88 -0.96 6.42 -0.35
C PHE A 88 -2.39 6.09 0.14
N ALA A 89 -3.27 7.08 0.28
CA ALA A 89 -4.66 6.84 0.62
C ALA A 89 -5.40 6.05 -0.47
N TRP A 90 -5.16 6.36 -1.74
CA TRP A 90 -5.71 5.61 -2.87
C TRP A 90 -5.14 4.19 -2.96
N ASP A 91 -3.88 3.99 -2.61
CA ASP A 91 -3.29 2.65 -2.50
C ASP A 91 -3.96 1.82 -1.41
N VAL A 92 -4.16 2.39 -0.22
CA VAL A 92 -4.86 1.70 0.89
C VAL A 92 -6.32 1.41 0.51
N ALA A 93 -7.02 2.35 -0.11
CA ALA A 93 -8.40 2.16 -0.57
C ALA A 93 -8.49 1.07 -1.65
N GLY A 94 -7.55 1.07 -2.60
CA GLY A 94 -7.43 0.06 -3.65
C GLY A 94 -7.16 -1.31 -3.07
N ALA A 95 -6.14 -1.44 -2.22
CA ALA A 95 -5.79 -2.70 -1.57
C ALA A 95 -6.95 -3.27 -0.75
N THR A 96 -7.67 -2.43 0.01
CA THR A 96 -8.86 -2.84 0.76
C THR A 96 -9.99 -3.31 -0.16
N THR A 97 -10.14 -2.68 -1.33
CA THR A 97 -11.09 -3.11 -2.35
C THR A 97 -10.72 -4.47 -2.93
N GLY A 98 -9.45 -4.67 -3.29
CA GLY A 98 -8.93 -5.95 -3.76
C GLY A 98 -9.12 -7.08 -2.74
N TYR A 99 -8.80 -6.81 -1.48
CA TYR A 99 -9.10 -7.68 -0.34
C TYR A 99 -10.57 -8.09 -0.31
N THR A 100 -11.47 -7.12 -0.39
CA THR A 100 -12.91 -7.34 -0.25
C THR A 100 -13.47 -8.12 -1.45
N LEU A 101 -13.09 -7.76 -2.67
CA LEU A 101 -13.50 -8.45 -3.89
C LEU A 101 -13.03 -9.91 -3.89
N TRP A 102 -11.77 -10.15 -3.51
CA TRP A 102 -11.23 -11.51 -3.42
C TRP A 102 -11.97 -12.34 -2.37
N GLN A 103 -12.27 -11.76 -1.21
CA GLN A 103 -13.09 -12.42 -0.19
C GLN A 103 -14.48 -12.77 -0.76
N MET A 104 -15.16 -11.84 -1.42
CA MET A 104 -16.49 -12.09 -1.99
C MET A 104 -16.49 -13.14 -3.10
N ALA A 105 -15.43 -13.23 -3.92
CA ALA A 105 -15.33 -14.21 -5.00
C ALA A 105 -15.14 -15.66 -4.52
N HIS A 106 -14.70 -15.84 -3.27
CA HIS A 106 -14.46 -17.13 -2.65
C HIS A 106 -15.54 -17.52 -1.62
N HIS A 107 -16.74 -16.94 -1.76
CA HIS A 107 -17.94 -17.27 -0.99
C HIS A 107 -18.97 -18.01 -1.85
#